data_AF-A0A8T6P3F2-F1
#
_entry.id   AF-A0A8T6P3F2-F1
#
_cell.length_a   1.000
_cell.length_b   1.000
_cell.length_c   1.000
_cell.angle_alpha   90.00
_cell.angle_beta   90.00
_cell.angle_gamma   90.00
#
_symmetry.space_group_name_H-M   'P 1'
#
loop_
_entity.id
_entity.type
_entity.pdbx_description
1 polymer ?
#
loop_
_entity_poly.entity_id
_entity_poly.type
_entity_poly.pdbx_seq_one_letter_code
_entity_poly.pdbx_strand_id
1 'polypeptide(L)'
;MLTLERWLEALPAERLEASPLLTTYRAWVFTLVGDPVRASQLAGSMAENLIKAGQEQPQALLSLRAFLAVLHKQNYEEAIQLATMTLSVPDAESDPWRYAALWVLAEAQERTRPIDEAIATLREATRSAPRRVSPIFRLMIHHNLAVDLNLSGRRSEALRQCLEALEDYRDDEGNTRPGGVVLLSRLASLYYEANQLNEARALHEQSLALAERLALPGTTLFIAGAAAQTFLALGETERAMRLIEQAHQSSKYSLVGDSWIQALETLLRLRQGDHSLLQPWIQAAGYGPDSTPDYIQIEEHLTYARAMLATGEDEAAHDWLSQLEAFTRERSLQRWLLTTSILQAMLAERQRDRARTRQMQARAVRIAAPEQYIRAFLDEGEPLLRLLPTVRQEAPIFVDTVLDMADLDENAWLLSAQPLDEPLSERELEVMQLITDGLSNKEIADRLVIAVSTVKRHINNVYGKLNAQSRAQAIAKARSLGLVR
;
A
#
# COMPACT_ATOMS: atom_id res chain seq x y z
N MET A 1 -28.55 1.31 -15.08
CA MET A 1 -27.91 0.77 -16.30
C MET A 1 -28.87 -0.11 -17.10
N LEU A 2 -29.53 -1.11 -16.50
CA LEU A 2 -30.52 -1.99 -17.17
C LEU A 2 -31.63 -1.28 -17.98
N THR A 3 -32.00 -0.05 -17.61
CA THR A 3 -32.98 0.75 -18.35
C THR A 3 -32.41 1.43 -19.61
N LEU A 4 -31.18 1.95 -19.56
CA LEU A 4 -30.56 2.62 -20.71
C LEU A 4 -30.19 1.61 -21.81
N GLU A 5 -29.65 0.46 -21.43
CA GLU A 5 -29.35 -0.63 -22.36
C GLU A 5 -30.61 -1.07 -23.11
N ARG A 6 -31.70 -1.37 -22.37
CA ARG A 6 -33.00 -1.72 -22.98
C ARG A 6 -33.56 -0.64 -23.88
N TRP A 7 -33.36 0.64 -23.54
CA TRP A 7 -33.79 1.75 -24.41
C TRP A 7 -32.96 1.84 -25.69
N LEU A 8 -31.65 1.62 -25.61
CA LEU A 8 -30.77 1.60 -26.77
C LEU A 8 -31.06 0.39 -27.66
N GLU A 9 -31.30 -0.79 -27.09
CA GLU A 9 -31.69 -2.01 -27.82
C GLU A 9 -33.03 -1.89 -28.53
N ALA A 10 -33.94 -1.04 -28.04
CA ALA A 10 -35.22 -0.78 -28.67
C ALA A 10 -35.14 0.14 -29.90
N LEU A 11 -33.98 0.76 -30.17
CA LEU A 11 -33.77 1.61 -31.34
C LEU A 11 -33.35 0.79 -32.57
N PRO A 12 -33.77 1.16 -33.79
CA PRO A 12 -33.29 0.53 -35.02
C PRO A 12 -31.77 0.63 -35.14
N ALA A 13 -31.12 -0.46 -35.60
CA ALA A 13 -29.67 -0.53 -35.74
C ALA A 13 -29.11 0.61 -36.60
N GLU A 14 -29.80 0.97 -37.70
CA GLU A 14 -29.34 2.04 -38.58
C GLU A 14 -29.30 3.40 -37.87
N ARG A 15 -30.22 3.65 -36.91
CA ARG A 15 -30.25 4.91 -36.15
C ARG A 15 -29.16 4.97 -35.09
N LEU A 16 -28.82 3.83 -34.48
CA LEU A 16 -27.71 3.74 -33.54
C LEU A 16 -26.39 4.02 -34.27
N GLU A 17 -26.17 3.33 -35.40
CA GLU A 17 -24.95 3.44 -36.20
C GLU A 17 -24.79 4.81 -36.88
N ALA A 18 -25.88 5.46 -37.27
CA ALA A 18 -25.83 6.80 -37.87
C ALA A 18 -25.57 7.93 -36.84
N SER A 19 -25.72 7.66 -35.54
CA SER A 19 -25.55 8.68 -34.49
C SER A 19 -24.28 8.43 -33.67
N PRO A 20 -23.26 9.31 -33.79
CA PRO A 20 -22.05 9.25 -32.97
C PRO A 20 -22.35 9.25 -31.47
N LEU A 21 -23.33 10.04 -31.04
CA LEU A 21 -23.73 10.16 -29.64
C LEU A 21 -24.36 8.86 -29.10
N LEU A 22 -25.31 8.28 -29.83
CA LEU A 22 -25.96 7.02 -29.39
C LEU A 22 -24.98 5.85 -29.39
N THR A 23 -24.11 5.77 -30.40
CA THR A 23 -23.03 4.78 -30.45
C THR A 23 -22.09 4.92 -29.26
N THR A 24 -21.73 6.16 -28.90
CA THR A 24 -20.88 6.45 -27.72
C THR A 24 -21.56 6.02 -26.42
N TYR A 25 -22.84 6.33 -26.22
CA TYR A 25 -23.57 5.88 -25.02
C TYR A 25 -23.70 4.37 -24.95
N ARG A 26 -23.92 3.69 -26.08
CA ARG A 26 -23.95 2.23 -26.15
C ARG A 26 -22.60 1.62 -25.79
N ALA A 27 -21.51 2.21 -26.27
CA ALA A 27 -20.17 1.76 -25.92
C ALA A 27 -19.86 2.00 -24.42
N TRP A 28 -20.30 3.12 -23.82
CA TRP A 28 -20.24 3.33 -22.36
C TRP A 28 -21.00 2.26 -21.59
N VAL A 29 -22.20 1.87 -22.04
CA VAL A 29 -22.96 0.78 -21.41
C VAL A 29 -22.14 -0.51 -21.44
N PHE A 30 -21.58 -0.89 -22.59
CA PHE A 30 -20.71 -2.07 -22.70
C PHE A 30 -19.51 -2.01 -21.75
N THR A 31 -18.86 -0.86 -21.62
CA THR A 31 -17.76 -0.69 -20.65
C THR A 31 -18.23 -0.93 -19.22
N LEU A 32 -19.37 -0.36 -18.84
CA LEU A 32 -19.89 -0.45 -17.48
C LEU A 32 -20.48 -1.83 -17.12
N VAL A 33 -20.95 -2.60 -18.10
CA VAL A 33 -21.40 -3.99 -17.90
C VAL A 33 -20.26 -5.01 -18.04
N GLY A 34 -19.02 -4.56 -18.16
CA GLY A 34 -17.84 -5.44 -18.16
C GLY A 34 -17.48 -6.05 -19.52
N ASP A 35 -17.93 -5.45 -20.64
CA ASP A 35 -17.54 -5.83 -22.00
C ASP A 35 -16.72 -4.70 -22.68
N PRO A 36 -15.48 -4.44 -22.20
CA PRO A 36 -14.64 -3.38 -22.75
C PRO A 36 -14.15 -3.70 -24.18
N VAL A 37 -14.11 -4.97 -24.58
CA VAL A 37 -13.70 -5.39 -25.93
C VAL A 37 -14.72 -4.86 -26.95
N ARG A 38 -16.00 -5.16 -26.73
CA ARG A 38 -17.07 -4.69 -27.61
C ARG A 38 -17.21 -3.18 -27.58
N ALA A 39 -17.02 -2.56 -26.41
CA ALA A 39 -16.96 -1.10 -26.29
C ALA A 39 -15.84 -0.50 -27.16
N SER A 40 -14.63 -1.08 -27.11
CA SER A 40 -13.47 -0.62 -27.89
C SER A 40 -13.67 -0.78 -29.38
N GLN A 41 -14.25 -1.90 -29.83
CA GLN A 41 -14.57 -2.12 -31.25
C GLN A 41 -15.58 -1.09 -31.74
N LEU A 42 -16.65 -0.86 -30.97
CA LEU A 42 -17.72 0.07 -31.35
C LEU A 42 -17.25 1.53 -31.37
N ALA A 43 -16.47 1.95 -30.37
CA ALA A 43 -15.91 3.29 -30.32
C ALA A 43 -14.84 3.52 -31.40
N GLY A 44 -14.02 2.51 -31.70
CA GLY A 44 -13.02 2.55 -32.76
C GLY A 44 -13.64 2.70 -34.15
N SER A 45 -14.63 1.87 -34.49
CA SER A 45 -15.29 1.95 -35.80
C SER A 45 -16.00 3.28 -36.02
N MET A 46 -16.65 3.82 -34.99
CA MET A 46 -17.26 5.15 -35.06
C MET A 46 -16.21 6.25 -35.31
N ALA A 47 -15.09 6.22 -34.59
CA ALA A 47 -14.01 7.18 -34.79
C ALA A 47 -13.43 7.10 -36.22
N GLU A 48 -13.19 5.90 -36.74
CA GLU A 48 -12.71 5.71 -38.12
C GLU A 48 -13.69 6.26 -39.16
N ASN A 49 -15.00 6.04 -38.98
CA ASN A 49 -16.02 6.53 -39.89
C ASN A 49 -16.08 8.07 -39.90
N LEU A 50 -16.00 8.71 -38.73
CA LEU A 50 -15.95 10.16 -38.62
C LEU A 50 -14.71 10.74 -39.30
N ILE A 51 -13.53 10.14 -39.06
CA ILE A 51 -12.28 10.55 -39.71
C ILE A 51 -12.38 10.44 -41.23
N LYS A 52 -12.90 9.30 -41.74
CA LYS A 52 -13.11 9.09 -43.20
C LYS A 52 -14.08 10.11 -43.80
N ALA A 53 -15.09 10.53 -43.03
CA ALA A 53 -16.05 11.55 -43.44
C ALA A 53 -15.53 12.99 -43.30
N GLY A 54 -14.30 13.20 -42.80
CA GLY A 54 -13.75 14.53 -42.52
C GLY A 54 -14.47 15.26 -41.38
N GLN A 55 -15.11 14.52 -40.49
CA GLN A 55 -15.87 15.04 -39.35
C GLN A 55 -15.05 14.98 -38.06
N GLU A 56 -15.23 15.97 -37.20
CA GLU A 56 -14.63 15.98 -35.86
C GLU A 56 -15.26 14.92 -34.95
N GLN A 57 -14.46 14.35 -34.06
CA GLN A 57 -14.95 13.40 -33.06
C GLN A 57 -15.59 14.15 -31.89
N PRO A 58 -16.82 13.80 -31.47
CA PRO A 58 -17.41 14.38 -30.27
C PRO A 58 -16.56 14.14 -29.02
N GLN A 59 -16.54 15.10 -28.09
CA GLN A 59 -15.81 15.01 -26.82
C GLN A 59 -16.15 13.74 -26.03
N ALA A 60 -17.42 13.33 -26.04
CA ALA A 60 -17.90 12.10 -25.42
C ALA A 60 -17.19 10.84 -25.96
N LEU A 61 -16.97 10.79 -27.28
CA LEU A 61 -16.33 9.67 -27.96
C LEU A 61 -14.82 9.65 -27.67
N LEU A 62 -14.18 10.82 -27.74
CA LEU A 62 -12.76 10.96 -27.39
C LEU A 62 -12.49 10.53 -25.95
N SER A 63 -13.32 11.00 -25.00
CA SER A 63 -13.22 10.64 -23.58
C SER A 63 -13.41 9.14 -23.34
N LEU A 64 -14.40 8.52 -23.99
CA LEU A 64 -14.62 7.07 -23.89
C LEU A 64 -13.43 6.29 -24.45
N ARG A 65 -12.90 6.68 -25.62
CA ARG A 65 -11.75 6.02 -26.23
C ARG A 65 -10.50 6.17 -25.36
N ALA A 66 -10.30 7.35 -24.76
CA ALA A 66 -9.23 7.56 -23.79
C ALA A 66 -9.38 6.63 -22.59
N PHE A 67 -10.59 6.53 -22.02
CA PHE A 67 -10.86 5.63 -20.90
C PHE A 67 -10.61 4.16 -21.24
N LEU A 68 -11.04 3.72 -22.43
CA LEU A 68 -10.80 2.35 -22.92
C LEU A 68 -9.32 2.08 -23.19
N ALA A 69 -8.55 3.09 -23.62
CA ALA A 69 -7.11 2.97 -23.80
C ALA A 69 -6.40 2.68 -22.46
N VAL A 70 -6.86 3.29 -21.35
CA VAL A 70 -6.37 2.96 -20.00
C VAL A 70 -6.87 1.58 -19.55
N LEU A 71 -8.19 1.39 -19.50
CA LEU A 71 -8.82 0.23 -18.84
C LEU A 71 -8.55 -1.10 -19.56
N HIS A 72 -8.58 -1.10 -20.89
CA HIS A 72 -8.57 -2.32 -21.68
C HIS A 72 -7.25 -2.57 -22.38
N LYS A 73 -6.65 -1.53 -22.98
CA LYS A 73 -5.46 -1.67 -23.81
C LYS A 73 -4.15 -1.45 -23.07
N GLN A 74 -4.20 -0.84 -21.87
CA GLN A 74 -3.02 -0.32 -21.16
C GLN A 74 -2.14 0.57 -22.05
N ASN A 75 -2.77 1.29 -22.99
CA ASN A 75 -2.10 2.18 -23.93
C ASN A 75 -2.20 3.62 -23.43
N TYR A 76 -1.34 3.96 -22.47
CA TYR A 76 -1.39 5.23 -21.76
C TYR A 76 -1.04 6.44 -22.65
N GLU A 77 -0.18 6.28 -23.65
CA GLU A 77 0.12 7.36 -24.60
C GLU A 77 -1.06 7.66 -25.52
N GLU A 78 -1.80 6.64 -25.99
CA GLU A 78 -3.07 6.84 -26.71
C GLU A 78 -4.09 7.54 -25.80
N ALA A 79 -4.17 7.15 -24.52
CA ALA A 79 -5.07 7.78 -23.55
C ALA A 79 -4.74 9.27 -23.35
N ILE A 80 -3.46 9.63 -23.17
CA ILE A 80 -3.00 11.02 -23.01
C ILE A 80 -3.37 11.84 -24.25
N GLN A 81 -3.11 11.31 -25.45
CA GLN A 81 -3.42 12.01 -26.71
C GLN A 81 -4.92 12.28 -26.84
N LEU A 82 -5.75 11.26 -26.64
CA LEU A 82 -7.21 11.38 -26.78
C LEU A 82 -7.84 12.28 -25.69
N ALA A 83 -7.36 12.20 -24.45
CA ALA A 83 -7.79 13.08 -23.38
C ALA A 83 -7.41 14.53 -23.70
N THR A 84 -6.18 14.78 -24.15
CA THR A 84 -5.72 16.13 -24.55
C THR A 84 -6.53 16.70 -25.71
N MET A 85 -6.88 15.88 -26.70
CA MET A 85 -7.79 16.29 -27.78
C MET A 85 -9.15 16.72 -27.25
N THR A 86 -9.71 15.99 -26.27
CA THR A 86 -10.98 16.36 -25.63
C THR A 86 -10.87 17.74 -24.94
N LEU A 87 -9.77 17.97 -24.22
CA LEU A 87 -9.54 19.20 -23.45
C LEU A 87 -9.25 20.43 -24.31
N SER A 88 -8.88 20.25 -25.57
CA SER A 88 -8.49 21.31 -26.50
C SER A 88 -9.67 21.90 -27.30
N VAL A 89 -10.88 21.35 -27.17
CA VAL A 89 -12.06 21.82 -27.89
C VAL A 89 -12.58 23.14 -27.29
N PRO A 90 -12.96 24.15 -28.10
CA PRO A 90 -13.56 25.41 -27.61
C PRO A 90 -14.79 25.16 -26.71
N ASP A 91 -15.02 26.02 -25.70
CA ASP A 91 -16.10 25.92 -24.69
C ASP A 91 -16.08 24.66 -23.79
N ALA A 92 -14.96 23.92 -23.75
CA ALA A 92 -14.78 22.71 -22.93
C ALA A 92 -15.05 22.92 -21.43
N GLU A 93 -14.93 24.13 -20.89
CA GLU A 93 -15.23 24.43 -19.47
C GLU A 93 -16.67 24.07 -19.06
N SER A 94 -17.60 24.00 -20.03
CA SER A 94 -19.00 23.66 -19.80
C SER A 94 -19.36 22.20 -20.12
N ASP A 95 -18.44 21.43 -20.73
CA ASP A 95 -18.72 20.07 -21.19
C ASP A 95 -18.61 19.05 -20.04
N PRO A 96 -19.64 18.20 -19.80
CA PRO A 96 -19.60 17.18 -18.75
C PRO A 96 -18.48 16.13 -18.93
N TRP A 97 -17.97 15.94 -20.15
CA TRP A 97 -16.91 14.99 -20.48
C TRP A 97 -15.51 15.52 -20.22
N ARG A 98 -15.33 16.85 -20.08
CA ARG A 98 -14.05 17.45 -19.68
C ARG A 98 -13.53 16.83 -18.38
N TYR A 99 -14.42 16.62 -17.41
CA TYR A 99 -14.05 16.05 -16.11
C TYR A 99 -13.61 14.58 -16.23
N ALA A 100 -14.29 13.80 -17.09
CA ALA A 100 -13.87 12.44 -17.40
C ALA A 100 -12.51 12.43 -18.11
N ALA A 101 -12.27 13.35 -19.05
CA ALA A 101 -10.99 13.47 -19.75
C ALA A 101 -9.85 13.88 -18.81
N LEU A 102 -10.07 14.80 -17.87
CA LEU A 102 -9.06 15.16 -16.86
C LEU A 102 -8.73 13.98 -15.95
N TRP A 103 -9.73 13.23 -15.50
CA TRP A 103 -9.50 12.02 -14.71
C TRP A 103 -8.69 10.98 -15.49
N VAL A 104 -9.08 10.68 -16.73
CA VAL A 104 -8.37 9.71 -17.57
C VAL A 104 -6.94 10.16 -17.91
N LEU A 105 -6.75 11.46 -18.14
CA LEU A 105 -5.42 12.04 -18.35
C LEU A 105 -4.54 11.83 -17.12
N ALA A 106 -5.07 12.11 -15.92
CA ALA A 106 -4.37 11.87 -14.66
C ALA A 106 -4.01 10.39 -14.48
N GLU A 107 -4.96 9.47 -14.68
CA GLU A 107 -4.70 8.01 -14.60
C GLU A 107 -3.55 7.60 -15.54
N ALA A 108 -3.54 8.10 -16.78
CA ALA A 108 -2.46 7.79 -17.71
C ALA A 108 -1.12 8.43 -17.29
N GLN A 109 -1.15 9.65 -16.74
CA GLN A 109 0.03 10.35 -16.21
C GLN A 109 0.61 9.65 -14.97
N GLU A 110 -0.21 9.19 -14.02
CA GLU A 110 0.21 8.42 -12.84
C GLU A 110 1.12 7.24 -13.22
N ARG A 111 0.85 6.61 -14.38
CA ARG A 111 1.55 5.44 -14.90
C ARG A 111 2.74 5.74 -15.79
N THR A 112 2.81 6.94 -16.39
CA THR A 112 3.84 7.28 -17.40
C THR A 112 4.62 8.56 -17.15
N ARG A 113 4.15 9.50 -16.34
CA ARG A 113 4.79 10.79 -16.00
C ARG A 113 5.09 11.00 -14.51
N PRO A 114 6.08 11.82 -14.11
CA PRO A 114 6.27 12.18 -12.71
C PRO A 114 4.94 12.57 -12.05
N ILE A 115 4.71 12.11 -10.82
CA ILE A 115 3.40 12.17 -10.16
C ILE A 115 2.86 13.61 -10.03
N ASP A 116 3.72 14.62 -10.00
CA ASP A 116 3.34 16.02 -9.95
C ASP A 116 2.53 16.48 -11.19
N GLU A 117 2.73 15.85 -12.36
CA GLU A 117 1.93 16.13 -13.55
C GLU A 117 0.48 15.67 -13.36
N ALA A 118 0.27 14.46 -12.82
CA ALA A 118 -1.06 13.93 -12.50
C ALA A 118 -1.75 14.80 -11.43
N ILE A 119 -1.02 15.18 -10.37
CA ILE A 119 -1.53 16.08 -9.32
C ILE A 119 -1.98 17.42 -9.91
N ALA A 120 -1.22 17.98 -10.85
CA ALA A 120 -1.59 19.23 -11.51
C ALA A 120 -2.91 19.09 -12.30
N THR A 121 -3.06 18.01 -13.07
CA THR A 121 -4.29 17.69 -13.81
C THR A 121 -5.49 17.49 -12.89
N LEU A 122 -5.34 16.74 -11.79
CA LEU A 122 -6.42 16.51 -10.82
C LEU A 122 -6.82 17.79 -10.09
N ARG A 123 -5.87 18.67 -9.78
CA ARG A 123 -6.14 20.01 -9.22
C ARG A 123 -6.89 20.91 -10.19
N GLU A 124 -6.56 20.85 -11.48
CA GLU A 124 -7.33 21.55 -12.49
C GLU A 124 -8.79 21.08 -12.50
N ALA A 125 -9.00 19.77 -12.41
CA ALA A 125 -10.34 19.20 -12.37
C ALA A 125 -11.14 19.67 -11.14
N THR A 126 -10.55 19.63 -9.94
CA THR A 126 -11.23 20.07 -8.71
C THR A 126 -11.61 21.57 -8.73
N ARG A 127 -10.82 22.44 -9.38
CA ARG A 127 -11.14 23.88 -9.49
C ARG A 127 -12.22 24.20 -10.52
N SER A 128 -12.36 23.38 -11.55
CA SER A 128 -13.17 23.67 -12.74
C SER A 128 -14.51 22.94 -12.78
N ALA A 129 -14.96 22.34 -11.67
CA ALA A 129 -16.15 21.49 -11.66
C ALA A 129 -17.46 22.27 -11.98
N PRO A 130 -18.15 21.98 -13.12
CA PRO A 130 -19.43 22.61 -13.41
C PRO A 130 -20.52 22.20 -12.41
N ARG A 131 -21.64 22.94 -12.39
CA ARG A 131 -22.79 22.67 -11.49
C ARG A 131 -23.40 21.26 -11.64
N ARG A 132 -23.15 20.55 -12.75
CA ARG A 132 -23.67 19.20 -13.03
C ARG A 132 -22.54 18.28 -13.50
N VAL A 133 -21.72 17.81 -12.56
CA VAL A 133 -20.72 16.74 -12.80
C VAL A 133 -21.32 15.40 -12.35
N SER A 134 -20.98 14.33 -13.07
CA SER A 134 -21.33 12.97 -12.65
C SER A 134 -20.69 12.67 -11.28
N PRO A 135 -21.47 12.23 -10.27
CA PRO A 135 -20.94 11.97 -8.93
C PRO A 135 -19.76 10.99 -8.91
N ILE A 136 -19.75 10.00 -9.81
CA ILE A 136 -18.67 9.01 -9.86
C ILE A 136 -17.33 9.62 -10.29
N PHE A 137 -17.31 10.48 -11.31
CA PHE A 137 -16.05 11.10 -11.72
C PHE A 137 -15.55 12.09 -10.68
N ARG A 138 -16.45 12.86 -10.06
CA ARG A 138 -16.10 13.73 -8.93
C ARG A 138 -15.42 12.93 -7.82
N LEU A 139 -16.03 11.83 -7.40
CA LEU A 139 -15.48 10.93 -6.40
C LEU A 139 -14.09 10.41 -6.78
N MET A 140 -13.92 9.90 -8.01
CA MET A 140 -12.64 9.36 -8.47
C MET A 140 -11.54 10.42 -8.53
N ILE A 141 -11.85 11.65 -8.96
CA ILE A 141 -10.84 12.72 -8.99
C ILE A 141 -10.38 13.10 -7.59
N HIS A 142 -11.29 13.26 -6.62
CA HIS A 142 -10.89 13.56 -5.25
C HIS A 142 -10.13 12.40 -4.60
N HIS A 143 -10.53 11.16 -4.90
CA HIS A 143 -9.86 9.97 -4.41
C HIS A 143 -8.44 9.85 -4.98
N ASN A 144 -8.25 9.92 -6.30
CA ASN A 144 -6.93 9.89 -6.94
C ASN A 144 -6.06 11.05 -6.50
N LEU A 145 -6.61 12.26 -6.37
CA LEU A 145 -5.82 13.41 -5.89
C LEU A 145 -5.26 13.15 -4.49
N ALA A 146 -6.06 12.57 -3.60
CA ALA A 146 -5.60 12.20 -2.27
C ALA A 146 -4.57 11.06 -2.29
N VAL A 147 -4.69 10.10 -3.21
CA VAL A 147 -3.69 9.04 -3.43
C VAL A 147 -2.37 9.67 -3.87
N ASP A 148 -2.38 10.46 -4.93
CA ASP A 148 -1.19 11.03 -5.54
C ASP A 148 -0.49 12.03 -4.60
N LEU A 149 -1.25 12.84 -3.88
CA LEU A 149 -0.72 13.70 -2.82
C LEU A 149 -0.03 12.88 -1.73
N ASN A 150 -0.61 11.75 -1.32
CA ASN A 150 0.06 10.88 -0.36
C ASN A 150 1.32 10.24 -0.94
N LEU A 151 1.27 9.74 -2.17
CA LEU A 151 2.41 9.09 -2.83
C LEU A 151 3.58 10.04 -3.11
N SER A 152 3.28 11.31 -3.41
CA SER A 152 4.27 12.39 -3.52
C SER A 152 4.81 12.89 -2.18
N GLY A 153 4.39 12.30 -1.05
CA GLY A 153 4.87 12.66 0.28
C GLY A 153 4.24 13.93 0.84
N ARG A 154 2.94 14.16 0.59
CA ARG A 154 2.15 15.31 1.06
C ARG A 154 0.90 14.86 1.81
N ARG A 155 1.07 13.92 2.76
CA ARG A 155 -0.03 13.29 3.52
C ARG A 155 -1.00 14.29 4.13
N SER A 156 -0.49 15.37 4.73
CA SER A 156 -1.31 16.39 5.40
C SER A 156 -2.19 17.15 4.41
N GLU A 157 -1.73 17.31 3.18
CA GLU A 157 -2.54 17.89 2.12
C GLU A 157 -3.58 16.89 1.60
N ALA A 158 -3.19 15.63 1.38
CA ALA A 158 -4.12 14.55 1.04
C ALA A 158 -5.26 14.45 2.08
N LEU A 159 -4.92 14.59 3.36
CA LEU A 159 -5.88 14.58 4.47
C LEU A 159 -6.91 15.70 4.35
N ARG A 160 -6.45 16.94 4.13
CA ARG A 160 -7.35 18.10 3.92
C ARG A 160 -8.24 17.91 2.70
N GLN A 161 -7.67 17.44 1.58
CA GLN A 161 -8.44 17.18 0.36
C GLN A 161 -9.52 16.11 0.56
N CYS A 162 -9.21 15.02 1.27
CA CYS A 162 -10.21 14.01 1.62
C CYS A 162 -11.32 14.57 2.51
N LEU A 163 -10.97 15.33 3.55
CA LEU A 163 -11.95 15.93 4.47
C LEU A 163 -12.89 16.89 3.73
N GLU A 164 -12.33 17.81 2.93
CA GLU A 164 -13.09 18.76 2.12
C GLU A 164 -14.03 18.04 1.13
N ALA A 165 -13.52 17.02 0.42
CA ALA A 165 -14.31 16.26 -0.54
C ALA A 165 -15.41 15.43 0.11
N LEU A 166 -15.23 14.98 1.35
CA LEU A 166 -16.21 14.13 2.05
C LEU A 166 -17.47 14.91 2.44
N GLU A 167 -17.38 16.23 2.60
CA GLU A 167 -18.54 17.09 2.93
C GLU A 167 -19.65 17.00 1.86
N ASP A 168 -19.28 16.87 0.58
CA ASP A 168 -20.24 16.67 -0.53
C ASP A 168 -21.05 15.35 -0.39
N TYR A 169 -20.54 14.41 0.41
CA TYR A 169 -21.12 13.09 0.62
C TYR A 169 -21.72 12.93 2.02
N ARG A 170 -21.82 13.97 2.84
CA ARG A 170 -22.53 13.90 4.11
C ARG A 170 -24.03 14.09 3.93
N ASP A 171 -24.82 13.45 4.79
CA ASP A 171 -26.22 13.78 4.99
C ASP A 171 -26.40 14.90 6.03
N ASP A 172 -27.65 15.32 6.25
CA ASP A 172 -27.98 16.44 7.14
C ASP A 172 -27.64 16.15 8.61
N GLU A 173 -27.46 14.87 8.96
CA GLU A 173 -27.03 14.39 10.29
C GLU A 173 -25.49 14.28 10.39
N GLY A 174 -24.77 14.55 9.29
CA GLY A 174 -23.32 14.46 9.20
C GLY A 174 -22.79 13.06 8.90
N ASN A 175 -23.64 12.07 8.62
CA ASN A 175 -23.20 10.72 8.26
C ASN A 175 -22.73 10.65 6.82
N THR A 176 -21.69 9.87 6.56
CA THR A 176 -21.19 9.61 5.21
C THR A 176 -22.20 8.76 4.42
N ARG A 177 -22.72 9.31 3.33
CA ARG A 177 -23.56 8.61 2.36
C ARG A 177 -22.74 7.52 1.64
N PRO A 178 -23.37 6.44 1.16
CA PRO A 178 -22.66 5.34 0.50
C PRO A 178 -21.74 5.78 -0.65
N GLY A 179 -22.10 6.82 -1.40
CA GLY A 179 -21.27 7.37 -2.49
C GLY A 179 -19.88 7.86 -2.05
N GLY A 180 -19.66 8.19 -0.77
CA GLY A 180 -18.37 8.67 -0.25
C GLY A 180 -17.44 7.57 0.30
N VAL A 181 -17.80 6.28 0.16
CA VAL A 181 -17.12 5.17 0.86
C VAL A 181 -15.62 5.07 0.57
N VAL A 182 -15.19 5.35 -0.66
CA VAL A 182 -13.77 5.28 -1.05
C VAL A 182 -12.94 6.41 -0.45
N LEU A 183 -13.53 7.61 -0.30
CA LEU A 183 -12.88 8.73 0.38
C LEU A 183 -12.75 8.45 1.87
N LEU A 184 -13.77 7.81 2.46
CA LEU A 184 -13.75 7.40 3.87
C LEU A 184 -12.64 6.40 4.17
N SER A 185 -12.49 5.36 3.33
CA SER A 185 -11.39 4.41 3.44
C SER A 185 -10.02 5.06 3.21
N ARG A 186 -9.92 5.99 2.24
CA ARG A 186 -8.69 6.74 2.00
C ARG A 186 -8.29 7.60 3.20
N LEU A 187 -9.26 8.29 3.80
CA LEU A 187 -9.07 9.08 5.02
C LEU A 187 -8.54 8.19 6.16
N ALA A 188 -9.11 7.01 6.33
CA ALA A 188 -8.65 6.03 7.30
C ALA A 188 -7.18 5.60 7.08
N SER A 189 -6.77 5.36 5.82
CA SER A 189 -5.38 5.06 5.50
C SER A 189 -4.41 6.22 5.80
N LEU A 190 -4.84 7.48 5.66
CA LEU A 190 -4.02 8.65 6.00
C LEU A 190 -3.86 8.83 7.52
N TYR A 191 -4.87 8.44 8.30
CA TYR A 191 -4.78 8.34 9.75
C TYR A 191 -3.90 7.18 10.20
N TYR A 192 -4.02 6.02 9.52
CA TYR A 192 -3.15 4.87 9.73
C TYR A 192 -1.70 5.29 9.60
N GLU A 193 -1.29 5.93 8.50
CA GLU A 193 0.10 6.35 8.25
C GLU A 193 0.70 7.19 9.40
N ALA A 194 -0.11 8.01 10.09
CA ALA A 194 0.29 8.80 11.25
C ALA A 194 0.12 8.10 12.60
N ASN A 195 -0.11 6.78 12.60
CA ASN A 195 -0.36 5.97 13.78
C ASN A 195 -1.57 6.43 14.63
N GLN A 196 -2.53 7.14 14.01
CA GLN A 196 -3.81 7.53 14.61
C GLN A 196 -4.82 6.39 14.42
N LEU A 197 -4.53 5.27 15.10
CA LEU A 197 -5.18 3.98 14.84
C LEU A 197 -6.65 3.92 15.29
N ASN A 198 -7.06 4.72 16.28
CA ASN A 198 -8.46 4.76 16.73
C ASN A 198 -9.34 5.47 15.70
N GLU A 199 -8.87 6.57 15.14
CA GLU A 199 -9.50 7.30 14.04
C GLU A 199 -9.55 6.43 12.79
N ALA A 200 -8.43 5.80 12.43
CA ALA A 200 -8.37 4.87 11.31
C ALA A 200 -9.36 3.71 11.49
N ARG A 201 -9.46 3.13 12.69
CA ARG A 201 -10.43 2.07 13.01
C ARG A 201 -11.86 2.50 12.75
N ALA A 202 -12.29 3.62 13.34
CA ALA A 202 -13.67 4.07 13.25
C ALA A 202 -14.10 4.27 11.78
N LEU A 203 -13.22 4.86 10.98
CA LEU A 203 -13.44 5.11 9.56
C LEU A 203 -13.40 3.82 8.72
N HIS A 204 -12.50 2.87 9.04
CA HIS A 204 -12.47 1.57 8.39
C HIS A 204 -13.71 0.72 8.70
N GLU A 205 -14.19 0.73 9.94
CA GLU A 205 -15.43 0.04 10.33
C GLU A 205 -16.64 0.62 9.59
N GLN A 206 -16.73 1.94 9.50
CA GLN A 206 -17.80 2.60 8.76
C GLN A 206 -17.69 2.33 7.25
N SER A 207 -16.49 2.38 6.66
CA SER A 207 -16.31 2.12 5.23
C SER A 207 -16.61 0.67 4.84
N LEU A 208 -16.23 -0.32 5.67
CA LEU A 208 -16.58 -1.73 5.47
C LEU A 208 -18.10 -1.92 5.48
N ALA A 209 -18.79 -1.37 6.48
CA ALA A 209 -20.26 -1.46 6.58
C ALA A 209 -20.98 -0.81 5.38
N LEU A 210 -20.46 0.29 4.84
CA LEU A 210 -20.99 0.93 3.63
C LEU A 210 -20.68 0.13 2.36
N ALA A 211 -19.49 -0.43 2.23
CA ALA A 211 -19.08 -1.23 1.08
C ALA A 211 -19.92 -2.50 0.94
N GLU A 212 -20.20 -3.19 2.05
CA GLU A 212 -21.09 -4.35 2.09
C GLU A 212 -22.49 -4.00 1.56
N ARG A 213 -23.05 -2.86 1.94
CA ARG A 213 -24.39 -2.40 1.48
C ARG A 213 -24.42 -2.08 -0.01
N LEU A 214 -23.33 -1.59 -0.57
CA LEU A 214 -23.24 -1.25 -2.00
C LEU A 214 -23.03 -2.47 -2.90
N ALA A 215 -22.60 -3.60 -2.34
CA ALA A 215 -22.32 -4.83 -3.08
C ALA A 215 -21.43 -4.59 -4.32
N LEU A 216 -20.34 -3.81 -4.14
CA LEU A 216 -19.33 -3.52 -5.18
C LEU A 216 -18.05 -4.32 -4.90
N PRO A 217 -17.88 -5.54 -5.46
CA PRO A 217 -16.82 -6.46 -5.04
C PRO A 217 -15.40 -5.90 -5.17
N GLY A 218 -15.13 -5.16 -6.26
CA GLY A 218 -13.82 -4.53 -6.48
C GLY A 218 -13.49 -3.44 -5.47
N THR A 219 -14.47 -2.63 -5.06
CA THR A 219 -14.27 -1.60 -4.03
C THR A 219 -14.07 -2.22 -2.65
N THR A 220 -14.79 -3.31 -2.35
CA THR A 220 -14.65 -4.05 -1.08
C THR A 220 -13.24 -4.62 -0.90
N LEU A 221 -12.60 -5.12 -1.97
CA LEU A 221 -11.23 -5.65 -1.94
C LEU A 221 -10.23 -4.62 -1.36
N PHE A 222 -10.21 -3.41 -1.91
CA PHE A 222 -9.27 -2.37 -1.47
C PHE A 222 -9.56 -1.85 -0.06
N ILE A 223 -10.84 -1.71 0.29
CA ILE A 223 -11.24 -1.28 1.64
C ILE A 223 -10.86 -2.34 2.68
N ALA A 224 -11.10 -3.63 2.39
CA ALA A 224 -10.75 -4.73 3.27
C ALA A 224 -9.24 -4.84 3.49
N GLY A 225 -8.42 -4.72 2.44
CA GLY A 225 -6.97 -4.74 2.58
C GLY A 225 -6.43 -3.54 3.37
N ALA A 226 -6.92 -2.33 3.13
CA ALA A 226 -6.52 -1.16 3.94
C ALA A 226 -6.93 -1.30 5.42
N ALA A 227 -8.14 -1.80 5.68
CA ALA A 227 -8.62 -2.05 7.02
C ALA A 227 -7.82 -3.15 7.75
N ALA A 228 -7.42 -4.21 7.03
CA ALA A 228 -6.61 -5.29 7.59
C ALA A 228 -5.27 -4.79 8.14
N GLN A 229 -4.62 -3.84 7.48
CA GLN A 229 -3.40 -3.20 8.00
C GLN A 229 -3.66 -2.49 9.34
N THR A 230 -4.74 -1.72 9.43
CA THR A 230 -5.14 -1.02 10.66
C THR A 230 -5.45 -2.00 11.78
N PHE A 231 -6.22 -3.06 11.51
CA PHE A 231 -6.55 -4.06 12.53
C PHE A 231 -5.33 -4.85 12.98
N LEU A 232 -4.39 -5.18 12.08
CA LEU A 232 -3.13 -5.80 12.46
C LEU A 232 -2.31 -4.88 13.38
N ALA A 233 -2.23 -3.58 13.05
CA ALA A 233 -1.54 -2.59 13.87
C ALA A 233 -2.14 -2.41 15.27
N LEU A 234 -3.45 -2.67 15.42
CA LEU A 234 -4.17 -2.68 16.70
C LEU A 234 -4.04 -4.01 17.47
N GLY A 235 -3.32 -5.01 16.92
CA GLY A 235 -3.21 -6.35 17.50
C GLY A 235 -4.43 -7.25 17.23
N GLU A 236 -5.38 -6.83 16.40
CA GLU A 236 -6.56 -7.63 16.01
C GLU A 236 -6.24 -8.57 14.83
N THR A 237 -5.21 -9.39 14.99
CA THR A 237 -4.66 -10.27 13.95
C THR A 237 -5.71 -11.17 13.30
N GLU A 238 -6.53 -11.87 14.09
CA GLU A 238 -7.57 -12.75 13.55
C GLU A 238 -8.58 -11.99 12.67
N ARG A 239 -8.91 -10.76 13.06
CA ARG A 239 -9.83 -9.92 12.28
C ARG A 239 -9.19 -9.47 10.98
N ALA A 240 -7.92 -9.04 11.03
CA ALA A 240 -7.17 -8.66 9.85
C ALA A 240 -7.11 -9.83 8.83
N MET A 241 -6.74 -11.03 9.28
CA MET A 241 -6.61 -12.19 8.40
C MET A 241 -7.96 -12.65 7.83
N ARG A 242 -9.06 -12.57 8.59
CA ARG A 242 -10.41 -12.83 8.05
C ARG A 242 -10.80 -11.86 6.94
N LEU A 243 -10.44 -10.57 7.07
CA LEU A 243 -10.73 -9.58 6.03
C LEU A 243 -9.94 -9.88 4.75
N ILE A 244 -8.67 -10.28 4.86
CA ILE A 244 -7.87 -10.70 3.72
C ILE A 244 -8.50 -11.93 3.02
N GLU A 245 -8.94 -12.93 3.79
CA GLU A 245 -9.62 -14.11 3.24
C GLU A 245 -10.92 -13.74 2.49
N GLN A 246 -11.75 -12.87 3.07
CA GLN A 246 -12.96 -12.37 2.42
C GLN A 246 -12.66 -11.59 1.14
N ALA A 247 -11.57 -10.81 1.16
CA ALA A 247 -11.11 -10.04 0.01
C ALA A 247 -10.65 -10.98 -1.14
N HIS A 248 -9.93 -12.06 -0.84
CA HIS A 248 -9.59 -13.12 -1.81
C HIS A 248 -10.81 -13.82 -2.41
N GLN A 249 -11.85 -14.06 -1.61
CA GLN A 249 -13.08 -14.66 -2.14
C GLN A 249 -13.81 -13.71 -3.10
N SER A 250 -13.73 -12.41 -2.82
CA SER A 250 -14.38 -11.35 -3.60
C SER A 250 -13.60 -10.98 -4.88
N SER A 251 -12.29 -11.15 -4.89
CA SER A 251 -11.41 -10.80 -6.02
C SER A 251 -11.69 -11.61 -7.29
N LYS A 252 -12.27 -12.81 -7.17
CA LYS A 252 -12.75 -13.63 -8.31
C LYS A 252 -13.77 -12.93 -9.20
N TYR A 253 -14.43 -11.90 -8.67
CA TYR A 253 -15.41 -11.08 -9.36
C TYR A 253 -14.91 -9.67 -9.67
N SER A 254 -13.62 -9.39 -9.42
CA SER A 254 -12.97 -8.10 -9.66
C SER A 254 -12.30 -8.06 -11.03
N LEU A 255 -12.38 -6.89 -11.70
CA LEU A 255 -11.64 -6.62 -12.94
C LEU A 255 -10.13 -6.40 -12.70
N VAL A 256 -9.72 -6.19 -11.45
CA VAL A 256 -8.35 -5.77 -11.08
C VAL A 256 -7.47 -6.97 -10.63
N GLY A 257 -8.00 -8.19 -10.69
CA GLY A 257 -7.28 -9.39 -10.21
C GLY A 257 -7.10 -9.41 -8.68
N ASP A 258 -6.21 -10.29 -8.21
CA ASP A 258 -5.93 -10.52 -6.79
C ASP A 258 -4.44 -10.38 -6.40
N SER A 259 -3.57 -9.95 -7.32
CA SER A 259 -2.12 -9.82 -7.07
C SER A 259 -1.80 -8.91 -5.88
N TRP A 260 -2.48 -7.76 -5.80
CA TRP A 260 -2.30 -6.81 -4.70
C TRP A 260 -2.67 -7.41 -3.34
N ILE A 261 -3.77 -8.17 -3.25
CA ILE A 261 -4.21 -8.75 -1.99
C ILE A 261 -3.32 -9.94 -1.59
N GLN A 262 -2.78 -10.69 -2.56
CA GLN A 262 -1.77 -11.73 -2.31
C GLN A 262 -0.46 -11.14 -1.76
N ALA A 263 0.00 -10.02 -2.34
CA ALA A 263 1.17 -9.30 -1.83
C ALA A 263 0.93 -8.76 -0.41
N LEU A 264 -0.25 -8.16 -0.18
CA LEU A 264 -0.60 -7.67 1.14
C LEU A 264 -0.68 -8.79 2.18
N GLU A 265 -1.29 -9.94 1.86
CA GLU A 265 -1.31 -11.08 2.78
C GLU A 265 0.11 -11.52 3.13
N THR A 266 0.98 -11.63 2.13
CA THR A 266 2.38 -12.00 2.30
C THR A 266 3.10 -11.02 3.22
N LEU A 267 2.89 -9.71 3.03
CA LEU A 267 3.42 -8.67 3.90
C LEU A 267 2.91 -8.77 5.34
N LEU A 268 1.60 -8.96 5.53
CA LEU A 268 1.01 -9.04 6.87
C LEU A 268 1.47 -10.29 7.62
N ARG A 269 1.66 -11.42 6.94
CA ARG A 269 2.25 -12.63 7.53
C ARG A 269 3.73 -12.45 7.86
N LEU A 270 4.50 -11.83 6.96
CA LEU A 270 5.90 -11.52 7.20
C LEU A 270 6.07 -10.67 8.47
N ARG A 271 5.23 -9.66 8.67
CA ARG A 271 5.24 -8.81 9.89
C ARG A 271 4.93 -9.57 11.17
N GLN A 272 4.28 -10.73 11.08
CA GLN A 272 4.01 -11.61 12.21
C GLN A 272 5.12 -12.67 12.41
N GLY A 273 6.16 -12.67 11.57
CA GLY A 273 7.19 -13.71 11.55
C GLY A 273 6.75 -15.01 10.85
N ASP A 274 5.59 -15.01 10.18
CA ASP A 274 5.13 -16.14 9.36
C ASP A 274 5.69 -16.03 7.95
N HIS A 275 6.64 -16.92 7.64
CA HIS A 275 7.35 -16.94 6.35
C HIS A 275 6.72 -17.94 5.36
N SER A 276 5.59 -18.57 5.71
CA SER A 276 4.99 -19.67 4.94
C SER A 276 4.58 -19.29 3.52
N LEU A 277 4.18 -18.04 3.29
CA LEU A 277 3.76 -17.55 1.97
C LEU A 277 4.88 -16.92 1.14
N LEU A 278 6.05 -16.62 1.70
CA LEU A 278 7.09 -15.86 1.00
C LEU A 278 7.53 -16.56 -0.29
N GLN A 279 7.93 -17.83 -0.21
CA GLN A 279 8.45 -18.57 -1.37
C GLN A 279 7.36 -18.88 -2.41
N PRO A 280 6.17 -19.39 -2.04
CA PRO A 280 5.08 -19.55 -3.00
C PRO A 280 4.69 -18.25 -3.71
N TRP A 281 4.64 -17.13 -2.96
CA TRP A 281 4.27 -15.84 -3.51
C TRP A 281 5.35 -15.27 -4.42
N ILE A 282 6.64 -15.33 -4.05
CA ILE A 282 7.75 -14.90 -4.92
C ILE A 282 7.70 -15.64 -6.27
N GLN A 283 7.50 -16.96 -6.24
CA GLN A 283 7.40 -17.78 -7.45
C GLN A 283 6.18 -17.40 -8.31
N ALA A 284 5.04 -17.11 -7.68
CA ALA A 284 3.81 -16.72 -8.38
C ALA A 284 3.88 -15.29 -8.94
N ALA A 285 4.49 -14.36 -8.21
CA ALA A 285 4.65 -12.97 -8.61
C ALA A 285 5.55 -12.82 -9.84
N GLY A 286 6.52 -13.74 -10.00
CA GLY A 286 7.34 -13.82 -11.21
C GLY A 286 8.33 -12.66 -11.37
N TYR A 287 8.63 -11.92 -10.29
CA TYR A 287 9.64 -10.88 -10.30
C TYR A 287 11.05 -11.49 -10.35
N GLY A 288 11.91 -10.92 -11.18
CA GLY A 288 13.29 -11.34 -11.36
C GLY A 288 14.17 -10.20 -11.87
N PRO A 289 15.44 -10.49 -12.22
CA PRO A 289 16.42 -9.47 -12.61
C PRO A 289 16.01 -8.59 -13.79
N ASP A 290 15.22 -9.14 -14.72
CA ASP A 290 14.74 -8.47 -15.93
C ASP A 290 13.39 -7.75 -15.73
N SER A 291 12.77 -7.90 -14.55
CA SER A 291 11.54 -7.17 -14.22
C SER A 291 11.84 -5.68 -14.03
N THR A 292 10.85 -4.83 -14.28
CA THR A 292 10.97 -3.39 -14.05
C THR A 292 9.91 -2.94 -13.05
N PRO A 293 10.25 -2.05 -12.10
CA PRO A 293 9.24 -1.45 -11.23
C PRO A 293 8.20 -0.66 -12.03
N ASP A 294 6.96 -0.73 -11.59
CA ASP A 294 5.85 0.02 -12.15
C ASP A 294 4.97 0.62 -11.03
N TYR A 295 4.12 1.57 -11.43
CA TYR A 295 3.28 2.31 -10.49
C TYR A 295 2.13 1.47 -9.93
N ILE A 296 1.56 0.55 -10.71
CA ILE A 296 0.37 -0.21 -10.32
C ILE A 296 0.73 -1.26 -9.25
N GLN A 297 1.85 -1.95 -9.43
CA GLN A 297 2.25 -3.09 -8.59
C GLN A 297 3.30 -2.73 -7.53
N ILE A 298 3.53 -1.46 -7.28
CA ILE A 298 4.52 -1.00 -6.32
C ILE A 298 4.52 -1.68 -4.93
N GLU A 299 3.36 -1.91 -4.30
CA GLU A 299 3.29 -2.51 -2.97
C GLU A 299 3.73 -3.96 -3.07
N GLU A 300 3.52 -4.60 -4.22
CA GLU A 300 4.08 -5.90 -4.57
C GLU A 300 5.60 -5.80 -4.70
N HIS A 301 6.13 -4.79 -5.41
CA HIS A 301 7.58 -4.58 -5.55
C HIS A 301 8.29 -4.31 -4.22
N LEU A 302 7.65 -3.56 -3.30
CA LEU A 302 8.14 -3.33 -1.94
C LEU A 302 8.03 -4.57 -1.06
N THR A 303 6.99 -5.39 -1.26
CA THR A 303 6.84 -6.69 -0.58
C THR A 303 7.90 -7.68 -1.06
N TYR A 304 8.20 -7.68 -2.35
CA TYR A 304 9.27 -8.47 -2.94
C TYR A 304 10.64 -8.10 -2.36
N ALA A 305 10.94 -6.80 -2.24
CA ALA A 305 12.14 -6.32 -1.55
C ALA A 305 12.25 -6.82 -0.10
N ARG A 306 11.15 -6.74 0.66
CA ARG A 306 11.10 -7.27 2.04
C ARG A 306 11.30 -8.78 2.08
N ALA A 307 10.74 -9.50 1.12
CA ALA A 307 10.86 -10.95 1.04
C ALA A 307 12.32 -11.38 0.78
N MET A 308 13.04 -10.71 -0.12
CA MET A 308 14.48 -10.97 -0.36
C MET A 308 15.32 -10.70 0.89
N LEU A 309 15.03 -9.63 1.64
CA LEU A 309 15.71 -9.37 2.92
C LEU A 309 15.42 -10.45 3.97
N ALA A 310 14.18 -10.96 4.01
CA ALA A 310 13.77 -12.00 4.93
C ALA A 310 14.36 -13.38 4.58
N THR A 311 14.57 -13.67 3.30
CA THR A 311 15.20 -14.91 2.81
C THR A 311 16.73 -14.86 2.82
N GLY A 312 17.31 -13.67 3.00
CA GLY A 312 18.76 -13.46 3.03
C GLY A 312 19.40 -13.36 1.65
N GLU A 313 18.60 -13.09 0.62
CA GLU A 313 19.04 -12.86 -0.76
C GLU A 313 19.54 -11.42 -0.93
N ASP A 314 20.59 -11.06 -0.19
CA ASP A 314 21.07 -9.68 -0.03
C ASP A 314 21.52 -9.04 -1.37
N GLU A 315 22.06 -9.82 -2.31
CA GLU A 315 22.46 -9.35 -3.65
C GLU A 315 21.23 -9.00 -4.50
N ALA A 316 20.23 -9.89 -4.55
CA ALA A 316 18.98 -9.62 -5.25
C ALA A 316 18.22 -8.43 -4.62
N ALA A 317 18.22 -8.34 -3.27
CA ALA A 317 17.66 -7.21 -2.56
C ALA A 317 18.37 -5.89 -2.92
N HIS A 318 19.71 -5.91 -3.03
CA HIS A 318 20.49 -4.74 -3.41
C HIS A 318 20.13 -4.21 -4.81
N ASP A 319 20.12 -5.10 -5.79
CA ASP A 319 19.85 -4.75 -7.18
C ASP A 319 18.42 -4.21 -7.32
N TRP A 320 17.46 -4.92 -6.74
CA TRP A 320 16.06 -4.52 -6.79
C TRP A 320 15.78 -3.20 -6.09
N LEU A 321 16.33 -2.98 -4.89
CA LEU A 321 16.19 -1.72 -4.17
C LEU A 321 16.85 -0.56 -4.91
N SER A 322 17.90 -0.80 -5.68
CA SER A 322 18.54 0.21 -6.53
C SER A 322 17.64 0.60 -7.72
N GLN A 323 16.98 -0.38 -8.35
CA GLN A 323 15.98 -0.12 -9.39
C GLN A 323 14.76 0.65 -8.83
N LEU A 324 14.27 0.25 -7.66
CA LEU A 324 13.16 0.95 -6.99
C LEU A 324 13.53 2.38 -6.60
N GLU A 325 14.76 2.64 -6.14
CA GLU A 325 15.20 4.00 -5.87
C GLU A 325 15.20 4.84 -7.15
N ALA A 326 15.77 4.33 -8.24
CA ALA A 326 15.80 5.04 -9.52
C ALA A 326 14.38 5.39 -9.98
N PHE A 327 13.49 4.39 -9.99
CA PHE A 327 12.08 4.55 -10.34
C PHE A 327 11.39 5.57 -9.43
N THR A 328 11.40 5.39 -8.11
CA THR A 328 10.69 6.30 -7.19
C THR A 328 11.19 7.75 -7.27
N ARG A 329 12.47 7.97 -7.59
CA ARG A 329 13.02 9.32 -7.82
C ARG A 329 12.57 9.92 -9.15
N GLU A 330 12.67 9.16 -10.24
CA GLU A 330 12.22 9.59 -11.56
C GLU A 330 10.73 9.97 -11.54
N ARG A 331 9.93 9.15 -10.85
CA ARG A 331 8.49 9.31 -10.75
C ARG A 331 8.04 10.29 -9.66
N SER A 332 8.96 10.81 -8.83
CA SER A 332 8.70 11.69 -7.68
C SER A 332 7.78 11.10 -6.60
N LEU A 333 7.89 9.79 -6.36
CA LEU A 333 7.07 9.01 -5.43
C LEU A 333 7.71 8.95 -4.04
N GLN A 334 7.72 10.09 -3.34
CA GLN A 334 8.42 10.25 -2.05
C GLN A 334 7.98 9.24 -0.98
N ARG A 335 6.69 8.88 -0.91
CA ARG A 335 6.19 7.91 0.08
C ARG A 335 6.81 6.53 -0.10
N TRP A 336 7.04 6.11 -1.34
CA TRP A 336 7.68 4.84 -1.62
C TRP A 336 9.18 4.93 -1.53
N LEU A 337 9.74 6.05 -1.93
CA LEU A 337 11.15 6.32 -1.72
C LEU A 337 11.54 6.26 -0.23
N LEU A 338 10.66 6.70 0.66
CA LEU A 338 10.77 6.50 2.11
C LEU A 338 10.92 5.01 2.44
N THR A 339 9.98 4.18 2.00
CA THR A 339 10.02 2.71 2.24
C THR A 339 11.28 2.09 1.64
N THR A 340 11.64 2.43 0.39
CA THR A 340 12.86 1.95 -0.26
C THR A 340 14.10 2.33 0.55
N SER A 341 14.18 3.57 1.05
CA SER A 341 15.30 4.04 1.88
C SER A 341 15.38 3.25 3.20
N ILE A 342 14.24 2.93 3.81
CA ILE A 342 14.18 2.09 5.01
C ILE A 342 14.74 0.69 4.74
N LEU A 343 14.29 0.05 3.66
CA LEU A 343 14.75 -1.29 3.28
C LEU A 343 16.24 -1.30 2.90
N GLN A 344 16.73 -0.26 2.21
CA GLN A 344 18.16 -0.08 1.92
C GLN A 344 18.98 0.10 3.20
N ALA A 345 18.45 0.77 4.23
CA ALA A 345 19.13 0.89 5.51
C ALA A 345 19.22 -0.47 6.24
N MET A 346 18.14 -1.26 6.22
CA MET A 346 18.13 -2.60 6.82
C MET A 346 19.12 -3.54 6.11
N LEU A 347 19.21 -3.47 4.79
CA LEU A 347 20.21 -4.20 4.01
C LEU A 347 21.64 -3.77 4.36
N ALA A 348 21.90 -2.46 4.41
CA ALA A 348 23.22 -1.92 4.75
C ALA A 348 23.66 -2.31 6.16
N GLU A 349 22.73 -2.37 7.13
CA GLU A 349 23.03 -2.80 8.49
C GLU A 349 23.44 -4.29 8.54
N ARG A 350 22.74 -5.15 7.78
CA ARG A 350 23.12 -6.57 7.63
C ARG A 350 24.53 -6.72 7.04
N GLN A 351 24.87 -5.86 6.09
CA GLN A 351 26.19 -5.78 5.46
C GLN A 351 27.24 -5.07 6.35
N ARG A 352 26.86 -4.55 7.51
CA ARG A 352 27.68 -3.77 8.45
C ARG A 352 28.25 -2.48 7.84
N ASP A 353 27.62 -1.95 6.80
CA ASP A 353 27.96 -0.65 6.22
C ASP A 353 27.28 0.48 7.02
N ARG A 354 27.96 0.92 8.08
CA ARG A 354 27.46 1.99 8.98
C ARG A 354 27.25 3.31 8.26
N ALA A 355 28.04 3.62 7.24
CA ALA A 355 27.95 4.89 6.53
C ALA A 355 26.67 4.92 5.68
N ARG A 356 26.44 3.86 4.90
CA ARG A 356 25.23 3.72 4.09
C ARG A 356 23.97 3.57 4.94
N THR A 357 24.04 2.81 6.03
CA THR A 357 22.92 2.67 6.99
C THR A 357 22.43 4.03 7.49
N ARG A 358 23.35 4.85 8.02
CA ARG A 358 23.02 6.21 8.49
C ARG A 358 22.50 7.11 7.37
N GLN A 359 23.11 7.05 6.19
CA GLN A 359 22.69 7.86 5.04
C GLN A 359 21.24 7.56 4.64
N MET A 360 20.88 6.28 4.54
CA MET A 360 19.56 5.84 4.13
C MET A 360 18.50 6.13 5.21
N GLN A 361 18.84 5.96 6.49
CA GLN A 361 17.97 6.34 7.61
C GLN A 361 17.72 7.83 7.68
N ALA A 362 18.77 8.65 7.52
CA ALA A 362 18.63 10.10 7.52
C ALA A 362 17.70 10.56 6.39
N ARG A 363 17.77 9.93 5.22
CA ARG A 363 16.83 10.19 4.12
C ARG A 363 15.40 9.81 4.48
N ALA A 364 15.19 8.60 5.02
CA ALA A 364 13.88 8.14 5.46
C ALA A 364 13.26 9.10 6.48
N VAL A 365 14.01 9.47 7.53
CA VAL A 365 13.54 10.40 8.57
C VAL A 365 13.20 11.79 7.99
N ARG A 366 14.02 12.33 7.08
CA ARG A 366 13.75 13.63 6.44
C ARG A 366 12.48 13.65 5.58
N ILE A 367 12.17 12.54 4.90
CA ILE A 367 10.92 12.42 4.14
C ILE A 367 9.73 12.25 5.09
N ALA A 368 9.90 11.46 6.14
CA ALA A 368 8.80 11.06 7.00
C ALA A 368 8.35 12.14 7.99
N ALA A 369 9.30 12.87 8.58
CA ALA A 369 9.05 13.74 9.72
C ALA A 369 8.07 14.89 9.43
N PRO A 370 8.18 15.65 8.32
CA PRO A 370 7.27 16.77 8.04
C PRO A 370 5.81 16.34 7.89
N GLU A 371 5.59 15.11 7.39
CA GLU A 371 4.26 14.58 7.11
C GLU A 371 3.79 13.54 8.13
N GLN A 372 4.60 13.18 9.12
CA GLN A 372 4.31 12.18 10.15
C GLN A 372 4.00 10.79 9.57
N TYR A 373 4.83 10.28 8.67
CA TYR A 373 4.75 8.88 8.22
C TYR A 373 5.33 7.94 9.28
N ILE A 374 4.58 7.74 10.37
CA ILE A 374 5.01 6.97 11.56
C ILE A 374 4.94 5.46 11.29
N ARG A 375 3.87 4.96 10.66
CA ARG A 375 3.72 3.52 10.38
C ARG A 375 4.77 2.97 9.43
N ALA A 376 5.36 3.82 8.58
CA ALA A 376 6.49 3.43 7.75
C ALA A 376 7.66 2.86 8.57
N PHE A 377 7.82 3.26 9.83
CA PHE A 377 8.85 2.72 10.74
C PHE A 377 8.32 1.63 11.66
N LEU A 378 7.17 1.86 12.30
CA LEU A 378 6.59 0.91 13.25
C LEU A 378 6.27 -0.44 12.59
N ASP A 379 5.86 -0.43 11.32
CA ASP A 379 5.51 -1.64 10.57
C ASP A 379 6.71 -2.55 10.25
N GLU A 380 7.94 -2.01 10.22
CA GLU A 380 9.15 -2.80 9.96
C GLU A 380 9.74 -3.39 11.25
N GLY A 381 9.27 -2.93 12.41
CA GLY A 381 9.57 -3.50 13.71
C GLY A 381 10.98 -3.25 14.25
N GLU A 382 11.35 -4.05 15.26
CA GLU A 382 12.56 -3.89 16.07
C GLU A 382 13.88 -3.74 15.28
N PRO A 383 14.12 -4.47 14.17
CA PRO A 383 15.37 -4.34 13.41
C PRO A 383 15.63 -2.92 12.91
N LEU A 384 14.59 -2.21 12.45
CA LEU A 384 14.72 -0.83 12.01
C LEU A 384 14.74 0.15 13.19
N LEU A 385 13.85 -0.04 14.16
CA LEU A 385 13.65 0.90 15.26
C LEU A 385 14.92 1.08 16.11
N ARG A 386 15.69 0.00 16.33
CA ARG A 386 16.99 0.04 17.05
C ARG A 386 18.03 0.97 16.42
N LEU A 387 17.87 1.31 15.15
CA LEU A 387 18.84 2.12 14.42
C LEU A 387 18.48 3.61 14.41
N LEU A 388 17.22 3.97 14.71
CA LEU A 388 16.73 5.35 14.71
C LEU A 388 17.51 6.30 15.63
N PRO A 389 17.98 5.90 16.84
CA PRO A 389 18.78 6.79 17.70
C PRO A 389 20.03 7.33 17.01
N THR A 390 20.60 6.61 16.04
CA THR A 390 21.82 7.02 15.34
C THR A 390 21.62 8.21 14.39
N VAL A 391 20.35 8.51 14.05
CA VAL A 391 19.95 9.63 13.18
C VAL A 391 19.00 10.59 13.88
N ARG A 392 18.90 10.54 15.22
CA ARG A 392 18.02 11.42 16.03
C ARG A 392 18.15 12.90 15.68
N GLN A 393 19.36 13.35 15.36
CA GLN A 393 19.66 14.73 14.98
C GLN A 393 18.93 15.23 13.71
N GLU A 394 18.47 14.34 12.83
CA GLU A 394 17.77 14.70 11.59
C GLU A 394 16.36 15.24 11.87
N ALA A 395 15.66 14.66 12.85
CA ALA A 395 14.35 15.11 13.31
C ALA A 395 14.07 14.60 14.73
N PRO A 396 14.61 15.27 15.78
CA PRO A 396 14.59 14.75 17.15
C PRO A 396 13.18 14.41 17.66
N ILE A 397 12.23 15.35 17.48
CA ILE A 397 10.85 15.17 17.94
C ILE A 397 10.18 13.96 17.26
N PHE A 398 10.38 13.80 15.96
CA PHE A 398 9.79 12.70 15.21
C PHE A 398 10.40 11.36 15.64
N VAL A 399 11.73 11.27 15.73
CA VAL A 399 12.42 10.05 16.15
C VAL A 399 11.99 9.63 17.56
N ASP A 400 11.96 10.56 18.50
CA ASP A 400 11.53 10.30 19.88
C ASP A 400 10.07 9.83 19.90
N THR A 401 9.19 10.47 19.14
CA THR A 401 7.77 10.06 19.02
C THR A 401 7.63 8.63 18.49
N VAL A 402 8.42 8.25 17.47
CA VAL A 402 8.37 6.88 16.91
C VAL A 402 8.86 5.86 17.94
N LEU A 403 9.95 6.16 18.66
CA LEU A 403 10.50 5.27 19.68
C LEU A 403 9.54 5.11 20.87
N ASP A 404 8.94 6.20 21.34
CA ASP A 404 7.92 6.20 22.40
C ASP A 404 6.71 5.35 21.99
N MET A 405 6.22 5.52 20.77
CA MET A 405 5.07 4.76 20.25
C MET A 405 5.37 3.27 20.04
N ALA A 406 6.64 2.91 19.87
CA ALA A 406 7.05 1.52 19.77
C ALA A 406 7.08 0.79 21.12
N ASP A 407 6.85 1.51 22.24
CA ASP A 407 6.99 1.01 23.62
C ASP A 407 8.35 0.33 23.84
N LEU A 408 9.38 0.84 23.15
CA LEU A 408 10.75 0.39 23.32
C LEU A 408 11.30 1.05 24.57
N ASP A 409 11.18 0.35 25.70
CA ASP A 409 11.71 0.78 27.00
C ASP A 409 13.20 1.14 26.85
N GLU A 410 13.50 2.45 26.91
CA GLU A 410 14.81 2.97 26.53
C GLU A 410 15.94 2.37 27.39
N ASN A 411 15.59 1.95 28.60
CA ASN A 411 16.52 1.40 29.58
C ASN A 411 16.73 -0.11 29.42
N ALA A 412 15.75 -0.84 28.91
CA ALA A 412 15.85 -2.28 28.69
C ALA A 412 16.83 -2.61 27.54
N TRP A 413 16.89 -1.75 26.51
CA TRP A 413 17.79 -1.95 25.36
C TRP A 413 19.23 -1.48 25.62
N LEU A 414 19.45 -0.40 26.38
CA LEU A 414 20.80 -0.01 26.82
C LEU A 414 21.46 -1.12 27.65
N LEU A 415 20.66 -1.91 28.36
CA LEU A 415 21.09 -3.10 29.11
C LEU A 415 21.19 -4.38 28.26
N SER A 416 20.57 -4.44 27.07
CA SER A 416 20.63 -5.59 26.15
C SER A 416 21.61 -5.41 25.00
N ALA A 417 22.04 -4.19 24.70
CA ALA A 417 23.01 -3.86 23.66
C ALA A 417 24.47 -3.91 24.16
N GLN A 418 24.69 -4.18 25.45
CA GLN A 418 26.03 -4.50 25.94
C GLN A 418 26.36 -5.96 25.62
N PRO A 419 27.51 -6.24 24.96
CA PRO A 419 28.03 -7.60 24.92
C PRO A 419 28.15 -8.10 26.37
N LEU A 420 27.80 -9.37 26.60
CA LEU A 420 28.00 -9.98 27.91
C LEU A 420 29.46 -9.76 28.33
N ASP A 421 29.68 -9.18 29.51
CA ASP A 421 31.02 -9.04 30.09
C ASP A 421 31.75 -10.40 30.11
N GLU A 422 30.97 -11.48 30.31
CA GLU A 422 31.41 -12.86 30.14
C GLU A 422 30.46 -13.65 29.24
N PRO A 423 30.92 -14.18 28.08
CA PRO A 423 30.09 -15.03 27.25
C PRO A 423 29.66 -16.30 27.97
N LEU A 424 28.48 -16.83 27.58
CA LEU A 424 28.06 -18.17 28.01
C LEU A 424 29.01 -19.21 27.40
N SER A 425 29.44 -20.17 28.22
CA SER A 425 30.16 -21.36 27.72
C SER A 425 29.22 -22.24 26.89
N GLU A 426 29.77 -23.12 26.05
CA GLU A 426 28.98 -24.07 25.24
C GLU A 426 27.96 -24.83 26.09
N ARG A 427 28.38 -25.28 27.28
CA ARG A 427 27.53 -26.03 28.20
C ARG A 427 26.42 -25.17 28.82
N GLU A 428 26.68 -23.89 29.06
CA GLU A 428 25.69 -22.94 29.57
C GLU A 428 24.68 -22.56 28.49
N LEU A 429 25.11 -22.46 27.23
CA LEU A 429 24.27 -22.20 26.08
C LEU A 429 23.34 -23.39 25.79
N GLU A 430 23.87 -24.62 25.87
CA GLU A 430 23.09 -25.85 25.75
C GLU A 430 22.01 -25.96 26.85
N VAL A 431 22.37 -25.65 28.10
CA VAL A 431 21.40 -25.58 29.21
C VAL A 431 20.36 -24.50 28.97
N MET A 432 20.75 -23.33 28.45
CA MET A 432 19.81 -22.23 28.15
C MET A 432 18.83 -22.58 27.02
N GLN A 433 19.27 -23.33 26.00
CA GLN A 433 18.38 -23.81 24.94
C GLN A 433 17.32 -24.76 25.51
N LEU A 434 17.72 -25.75 26.32
CA LEU A 434 16.77 -26.68 26.94
C LEU A 434 15.81 -25.99 27.91
N ILE A 435 16.23 -24.89 28.55
CA ILE A 435 15.35 -24.05 29.37
C ILE A 435 14.27 -23.40 28.50
N THR A 436 14.66 -22.91 27.33
CA THR A 436 13.80 -22.24 26.35
C THR A 436 12.80 -23.22 25.72
N ASP A 437 13.22 -24.47 25.54
CA ASP A 437 12.38 -25.59 25.09
C ASP A 437 11.36 -26.07 26.16
N GLY A 438 11.36 -25.46 27.35
CA GLY A 438 10.38 -25.72 28.41
C GLY A 438 10.74 -26.87 29.36
N LEU A 439 11.92 -27.47 29.26
CA LEU A 439 12.30 -28.61 30.10
C LEU A 439 12.55 -28.21 31.56
N SER A 440 12.10 -29.05 32.49
CA SER A 440 12.40 -28.94 33.92
C SER A 440 13.85 -29.27 34.22
N ASN A 441 14.38 -28.83 35.38
CA ASN A 441 15.77 -29.09 35.77
C ASN A 441 16.10 -30.59 35.85
N LYS A 442 15.10 -31.44 36.09
CA LYS A 442 15.26 -32.90 36.12
C LYS A 442 15.41 -33.45 34.70
N GLU A 443 14.55 -33.03 33.77
CA GLU A 443 14.62 -33.44 32.36
C GLU A 443 15.92 -32.94 31.69
N ILE A 444 16.38 -31.75 32.05
CA ILE A 444 17.68 -31.24 31.60
C ILE A 444 18.81 -32.14 32.13
N ALA A 445 18.76 -32.51 33.41
CA ALA A 445 19.77 -33.38 34.02
C ALA A 445 19.82 -34.77 33.35
N ASP A 446 18.66 -35.33 33.07
CA ASP A 446 18.51 -36.63 32.40
C ASP A 446 19.03 -36.55 30.95
N ARG A 447 18.67 -35.51 30.20
CA ARG A 447 19.08 -35.33 28.80
C ARG A 447 20.58 -35.04 28.65
N LEU A 448 21.15 -34.30 29.60
CA LEU A 448 22.56 -33.93 29.61
C LEU A 448 23.45 -34.94 30.35
N VAL A 449 22.87 -36.01 30.90
CA VAL A 449 23.52 -37.09 31.68
C VAL A 449 24.40 -36.53 32.80
N ILE A 450 23.84 -35.64 33.62
CA ILE A 450 24.51 -35.00 34.76
C ILE A 450 23.58 -34.92 35.98
N ALA A 451 24.14 -34.67 37.16
CA ALA A 451 23.32 -34.47 38.36
C ALA A 451 22.48 -33.18 38.29
N VAL A 452 21.27 -33.20 38.88
CA VAL A 452 20.37 -32.02 38.97
C VAL A 452 21.05 -30.83 39.68
N SER A 453 21.94 -31.10 40.64
CA SER A 453 22.75 -30.06 41.31
C SER A 453 23.69 -29.35 40.34
N THR A 454 24.27 -30.07 39.38
CA THR A 454 25.13 -29.52 38.33
C THR A 454 24.31 -28.65 37.37
N VAL A 455 23.09 -29.06 37.00
CA VAL A 455 22.17 -28.24 36.21
C VAL A 455 21.84 -26.93 36.95
N LYS A 456 21.49 -26.99 38.24
CA LYS A 456 21.22 -25.77 39.04
C LYS A 456 22.41 -24.82 39.06
N ARG A 457 23.64 -25.35 39.12
CA ARG A 457 24.86 -24.54 39.05
C ARG A 457 24.99 -23.84 37.70
N HIS A 458 24.79 -24.55 36.59
CA HIS A 458 24.80 -23.93 35.26
C HIS A 458 23.72 -22.87 35.11
N ILE A 459 22.51 -23.12 35.63
CA ILE A 459 21.41 -22.14 35.63
C ILE A 459 21.79 -20.88 36.42
N ASN A 460 22.37 -21.03 37.60
CA ASN A 460 22.79 -19.89 38.41
C ASN A 460 23.89 -19.07 37.72
N ASN A 461 24.85 -19.74 37.07
CA ASN A 461 25.88 -19.05 36.30
C ASN A 461 25.29 -18.32 35.08
N VAL A 462 24.38 -18.97 34.35
CA VAL A 462 23.65 -18.36 33.23
C VAL A 462 22.87 -17.13 33.69
N TYR A 463 22.18 -17.22 34.82
CA TYR A 463 21.40 -16.11 35.39
C TYR A 463 22.31 -14.97 35.84
N GLY A 464 23.45 -15.29 36.46
CA GLY A 464 24.47 -14.30 36.82
C GLY A 464 25.01 -13.57 35.58
N LYS A 465 25.41 -14.30 34.54
CA LYS A 465 25.94 -13.73 33.30
C LYS A 465 24.91 -12.92 32.53
N LEU A 466 23.67 -13.40 32.44
CA LEU A 466 22.56 -12.67 31.81
C LEU A 466 22.01 -11.54 32.70
N ASN A 467 22.45 -11.41 33.95
CA ASN A 467 21.84 -10.52 34.95
C ASN A 467 20.31 -10.72 35.03
N ALA A 468 19.86 -11.98 35.13
CA ALA A 468 18.47 -12.38 35.19
C ALA A 468 18.11 -12.91 36.60
N GLN A 469 16.97 -12.51 37.12
CA GLN A 469 16.47 -12.90 38.44
C GLN A 469 15.40 -14.00 38.38
N SER A 470 14.91 -14.31 37.17
CA SER A 470 13.90 -15.34 36.97
C SER A 470 14.11 -16.10 35.66
N ARG A 471 13.52 -17.30 35.59
CA ARG A 471 13.54 -18.13 34.38
C ARG A 471 12.93 -17.43 33.16
N ALA A 472 11.82 -16.74 33.35
CA ALA A 472 11.18 -15.96 32.29
C ALA A 472 12.08 -14.83 31.80
N GLN A 473 12.73 -14.11 32.72
CA GLN A 473 13.66 -13.04 32.39
C GLN A 473 14.90 -13.55 31.65
N ALA A 474 15.44 -14.71 32.06
CA ALA A 474 16.57 -15.32 31.37
C ALA A 474 16.20 -15.75 29.94
N ILE A 475 15.00 -16.30 29.72
CA ILE A 475 14.52 -16.67 28.38
C ILE A 475 14.34 -15.43 27.50
N ALA A 476 13.68 -14.39 28.01
CA ALA A 476 13.48 -13.15 27.28
C ALA A 476 14.82 -12.52 26.84
N LYS A 477 15.80 -12.47 27.75
CA LYS A 477 17.11 -11.87 27.48
C LYS A 477 18.01 -12.72 26.58
N ALA A 478 17.94 -14.04 26.70
CA ALA A 478 18.68 -14.93 25.80
C ALA A 478 18.14 -14.88 24.35
N ARG A 479 16.81 -14.70 24.18
CA ARG A 479 16.17 -14.48 22.87
C ARG A 479 16.51 -13.12 22.28
N SER A 480 16.45 -12.05 23.08
CA SER A 480 16.79 -10.70 22.60
C SER A 480 18.26 -10.57 22.17
N LEU A 481 19.15 -11.39 22.75
CA LEU A 481 20.58 -11.46 22.40
C LEU A 481 20.88 -12.47 21.27
N GLY A 482 19.89 -13.19 20.74
CA GLY A 482 20.08 -14.20 19.68
C GLY A 482 20.90 -15.43 20.11
N LEU A 483 20.99 -15.71 21.42
CA LEU A 483 21.78 -16.84 21.95
C LEU A 483 21.05 -18.18 21.86
N VAL A 484 19.71 -18.14 21.82
CA VAL A 484 18.80 -19.28 21.76
C VAL A 484 17.61 -18.95 20.86
N ARG A 485 16.99 -19.98 20.26
CA ARG A 485 15.88 -19.83 19.31
C ARG A 485 14.51 -19.62 19.97
#